data_AF-A0A5F5PLU3-F1
#
_entry.id   AF-A0A5F5PLU3-F1
#
_cell.length_a   1.000
_cell.length_b   1.000
_cell.length_c   1.000
_cell.angle_alpha   90.00
_cell.angle_beta   90.00
_cell.angle_gamma   90.00
#
_symmetry.space_group_name_H-M   'P 1'
#
loop_
_entity.id
_entity.type
_entity.pdbx_description
1 polymer ?
#
loop_
_entity_poly.entity_id
_entity_poly.type
_entity_poly.pdbx_seq_one_letter_code
_entity_poly.pdbx_strand_id
1 'polypeptide(L)'
;MAGAGGGNDIQWCFSQVKGAVDDDVAEADIISTVEFNHSGELLATGDKGGRVVIFQQEQENKIQSHSRGEYNVYSTFQSHEPEFDYLKSLEIEEKINKIRWLPQKNAAQFLLSTNVYTWDAYHSMAAKQCHVRTRDPNQRTPGRREAERANLTAAP
;
A
#
# COMPACT_ATOMS: atom_id res chain seq x y z
N MET A 1 36.68 16.56 -8.41
CA MET A 1 36.45 17.58 -7.36
C MET A 1 35.00 18.03 -7.46
N ALA A 2 34.17 17.72 -6.46
CA ALA A 2 32.89 18.38 -6.22
C ALA A 2 32.89 18.72 -4.72
N GLY A 3 32.61 19.99 -4.42
CA GLY A 3 32.96 20.65 -3.17
C GLY A 3 32.14 20.17 -1.98
N ALA A 4 32.81 20.15 -0.84
CA ALA A 4 32.19 20.09 0.47
C ALA A 4 31.40 21.38 0.72
N GLY A 5 30.09 21.33 0.53
CA GLY A 5 29.16 22.32 1.04
C GLY A 5 28.75 21.94 2.46
N GLY A 6 29.28 22.63 3.45
CA GLY A 6 28.78 22.56 4.82
C GLY A 6 27.42 23.25 4.91
N GLY A 7 26.37 22.46 5.09
CA GLY A 7 25.01 22.89 5.37
C GLY A 7 24.25 21.70 5.93
N ASN A 8 23.37 21.91 6.90
CA ASN A 8 22.50 20.86 7.48
C ASN A 8 21.41 20.39 6.49
N ASP A 9 21.75 20.27 5.21
CA ASP A 9 20.83 19.89 4.15
C ASP A 9 20.67 18.37 4.14
N ILE A 10 19.44 17.93 3.91
CA ILE A 10 19.12 16.50 3.84
C ILE A 10 19.84 15.91 2.63
N GLN A 11 20.83 15.07 2.88
CA GLN A 11 21.51 14.33 1.83
C GLN A 11 20.65 13.13 1.41
N TRP A 12 20.02 13.24 0.25
CA TRP A 12 19.28 12.13 -0.36
C TRP A 12 20.22 11.13 -1.00
N CYS A 13 20.02 9.86 -0.72
CA CYS A 13 20.72 8.75 -1.37
C CYS A 13 19.72 7.79 -2.01
N PHE A 14 20.13 7.15 -3.11
CA PHE A 14 19.38 6.03 -3.67
C PHE A 14 19.49 4.84 -2.72
N SER A 15 18.35 4.26 -2.36
CA SER A 15 18.27 3.14 -1.41
C SER A 15 17.70 1.88 -2.05
N GLN A 16 16.58 1.98 -2.75
CA GLN A 16 15.90 0.80 -3.32
C GLN A 16 15.08 1.18 -4.55
N VAL A 17 14.88 0.21 -5.43
CA VAL A 17 13.95 0.24 -6.56
C VAL A 17 13.17 -1.07 -6.59
N LYS A 18 11.86 -1.00 -6.88
CA LYS A 18 10.98 -2.16 -7.05
C LYS A 18 10.18 -1.92 -8.34
N GLY A 19 10.07 -2.93 -9.21
CA GLY A 19 9.34 -2.82 -10.48
C GLY A 19 10.01 -3.59 -11.61
N ALA A 20 9.41 -3.54 -12.79
CA ALA A 20 10.00 -4.06 -14.02
C ALA A 20 11.27 -3.29 -14.39
N VAL A 21 12.22 -3.97 -15.02
CA VAL A 21 13.49 -3.38 -15.50
C VAL A 21 13.35 -2.88 -16.94
N ASP A 22 12.35 -3.40 -17.66
CA ASP A 22 11.97 -3.02 -19.01
C ASP A 22 10.95 -1.86 -19.04
N ASP A 23 10.86 -1.21 -20.20
CA ASP A 23 9.95 -0.09 -20.45
C ASP A 23 8.49 -0.55 -20.70
N ASP A 24 8.25 -1.85 -20.85
CA ASP A 24 6.94 -2.44 -21.17
C ASP A 24 6.11 -2.68 -19.89
N VAL A 25 5.81 -1.60 -19.16
CA VAL A 25 5.01 -1.66 -17.94
C VAL A 25 3.53 -1.76 -18.29
N ALA A 26 2.86 -2.84 -17.84
CA ALA A 26 1.43 -2.99 -18.00
C ALA A 26 0.69 -1.86 -17.28
N GLU A 27 -0.36 -1.30 -17.90
CA GLU A 27 -1.11 -0.19 -17.29
C GLU A 27 -1.64 -0.51 -15.90
N ALA A 28 -2.06 -1.76 -15.68
CA ALA A 28 -2.53 -2.27 -14.39
C ALA A 28 -1.45 -2.21 -13.28
N ASP A 29 -0.17 -2.27 -13.63
CA ASP A 29 0.96 -2.25 -12.70
C ASP A 29 1.41 -0.82 -12.35
N ILE A 30 0.84 0.22 -12.98
CA ILE A 30 1.16 1.62 -12.69
C ILE A 30 0.67 1.96 -11.27
N ILE A 31 1.61 2.28 -10.39
CA ILE A 31 1.31 2.74 -9.03
C ILE A 31 0.55 4.07 -9.10
N SER A 32 -0.63 4.09 -8.51
CA SER A 32 -1.54 5.24 -8.47
C SER A 32 -1.54 5.96 -7.12
N THR A 33 -1.18 5.27 -6.03
CA THR A 33 -1.12 5.86 -4.69
C THR A 33 -0.10 5.17 -3.79
N VAL A 34 0.48 5.92 -2.85
CA VAL A 34 1.50 5.47 -1.90
C VAL A 34 1.24 6.11 -0.55
N GLU A 35 1.26 5.32 0.54
CA GLU A 35 1.10 5.85 1.90
C GLU A 35 1.87 5.04 2.95
N PHE A 36 2.65 5.74 3.77
CA PHE A 36 3.25 5.19 4.98
C PHE A 36 2.23 5.09 6.11
N ASN A 37 2.33 4.03 6.90
CA ASN A 37 1.61 3.98 8.17
C ASN A 37 2.19 5.00 9.17
N HIS A 38 1.47 5.22 10.28
CA HIS A 38 1.85 6.22 11.28
C HIS A 38 3.25 6.01 11.89
N SER A 39 3.74 4.75 12.00
CA SER A 39 5.08 4.45 12.52
C SER A 39 6.19 4.55 11.47
N GLY A 40 5.84 4.56 10.18
CA GLY A 40 6.78 4.44 9.07
C GLY A 40 7.27 3.02 8.79
N GLU A 41 6.91 2.03 9.62
CA GLU A 41 7.36 0.63 9.47
C GLU A 41 6.67 -0.08 8.29
N LEU A 42 5.51 0.40 7.87
CA LEU A 42 4.75 -0.14 6.75
C LEU A 42 4.56 0.93 5.67
N LEU A 43 4.72 0.52 4.42
CA LEU A 43 4.47 1.32 3.23
C LEU A 43 3.44 0.59 2.39
N ALA A 44 2.28 1.19 2.16
CA ALA A 44 1.28 0.67 1.23
C ALA A 44 1.39 1.38 -0.12
N THR A 45 1.21 0.62 -1.18
CA THR A 45 1.05 1.11 -2.55
C THR A 45 -0.23 0.53 -3.13
N GLY A 46 -0.93 1.31 -3.95
CA GLY A 46 -2.05 0.87 -4.75
C GLY A 46 -1.75 1.15 -6.22
N ASP A 47 -2.22 0.28 -7.11
CA ASP A 47 -2.05 0.43 -8.55
C ASP A 47 -3.38 0.62 -9.30
N LYS A 48 -3.27 0.87 -10.60
CA LYS A 48 -4.42 1.00 -11.49
C LYS A 48 -5.20 -0.31 -11.65
N GLY A 49 -4.54 -1.45 -11.50
CA GLY A 49 -5.15 -2.78 -11.54
C GLY A 49 -5.81 -3.20 -10.23
N GLY A 50 -6.04 -2.28 -9.28
CA GLY A 50 -6.80 -2.55 -8.06
C GLY A 50 -6.08 -3.35 -6.97
N ARG A 51 -4.78 -3.60 -7.11
CA ARG A 51 -3.97 -4.35 -6.13
C ARG A 51 -3.35 -3.39 -5.13
N VAL A 52 -3.34 -3.83 -3.88
CA VAL A 52 -2.57 -3.18 -2.81
C VAL A 52 -1.36 -4.04 -2.50
N VAL A 53 -0.17 -3.44 -2.53
CA VAL A 53 1.09 -4.06 -2.07
C VAL A 53 1.56 -3.33 -0.82
N ILE A 54 1.76 -4.09 0.25
CA ILE A 54 2.30 -3.60 1.52
C ILE A 54 3.73 -4.06 1.64
N PHE A 55 4.62 -3.11 1.92
CA PHE A 55 6.00 -3.35 2.25
C PHE A 55 6.22 -3.13 3.75
N GLN A 56 7.06 -3.96 4.36
CA GLN A 56 7.49 -3.83 5.75
C GLN A 56 8.98 -3.51 5.78
N GLN A 57 9.34 -2.51 6.59
CA GLN A 57 10.74 -2.19 6.87
C GLN A 57 11.38 -3.37 7.62
N GLU A 58 12.53 -3.82 7.15
CA GLU A 58 13.32 -4.80 7.88
C GLU A 58 13.80 -4.21 9.21
N GLN A 59 13.66 -4.99 10.30
CA GLN A 59 14.12 -4.54 11.61
C GLN A 59 15.64 -4.46 11.61
N GLU A 60 16.19 -3.31 12.00
CA GLU A 60 17.63 -3.13 12.14
C GLU A 60 18.22 -4.24 13.02
N ASN A 61 19.16 -5.01 12.46
CA ASN A 61 20.10 -5.73 13.29
C ASN A 61 20.97 -4.68 14.00
N LYS A 62 21.02 -4.75 15.33
CA LYS A 62 21.71 -3.83 16.27
C LYS A 62 23.21 -3.57 15.99
N ILE A 63 23.76 -4.10 14.90
CA ILE A 63 25.17 -4.07 14.54
C ILE A 63 25.51 -2.87 13.63
N GLN A 64 24.52 -2.26 12.94
CA GLN A 64 24.78 -1.14 12.03
C GLN A 64 23.75 -0.01 12.21
N SER A 65 24.08 0.97 13.05
CA SER A 65 23.26 2.14 13.42
C SER A 65 23.00 3.16 12.29
N HIS A 66 23.32 2.81 11.05
CA HIS A 66 23.27 3.74 9.91
C HIS A 66 22.54 3.19 8.68
N SER A 67 21.99 1.97 8.75
CA SER A 67 21.22 1.41 7.64
C SER A 67 19.73 1.46 7.98
N ARG A 68 19.03 2.50 7.52
CA ARG A 68 17.57 2.50 7.49
C ARG A 68 17.15 1.23 6.73
N GLY A 69 16.53 0.27 7.41
CA GLY A 69 16.22 -1.05 6.85
C GLY A 69 15.45 -0.97 5.54
N GLU A 70 15.67 -1.94 4.66
CA GLU A 70 14.99 -2.01 3.36
C GLU A 70 13.50 -2.34 3.52
N TYR A 71 12.67 -1.92 2.56
CA TYR A 71 11.25 -2.24 2.56
C TYR A 71 11.01 -3.48 1.68
N ASN A 72 10.62 -4.57 2.33
CA ASN A 72 10.37 -5.85 1.68
C ASN A 72 8.88 -6.13 1.56
N VAL A 73 8.47 -6.83 0.50
CA VAL A 73 7.06 -7.17 0.27
C VAL A 73 6.55 -7.99 1.45
N TYR A 74 5.58 -7.44 2.14
CA TYR A 74 4.93 -8.04 3.31
C TYR A 74 3.65 -8.77 2.92
N SER A 75 2.80 -8.09 2.14
CA SER A 75 1.51 -8.61 1.72
C SER A 75 1.11 -8.00 0.38
N THR A 76 0.34 -8.75 -0.39
CA THR A 76 -0.24 -8.28 -1.66
C THR A 76 -1.64 -8.85 -1.76
N PHE A 77 -2.61 -8.03 -2.13
CA PHE A 77 -3.98 -8.47 -2.30
C PHE A 77 -4.73 -7.63 -3.35
N GLN A 78 -5.68 -8.28 -4.02
CA GLN A 78 -6.62 -7.63 -4.94
C GLN A 78 -7.68 -6.90 -4.10
N SER A 79 -7.61 -5.57 -4.06
CA SER A 79 -8.59 -4.75 -3.33
C SER A 79 -9.84 -4.54 -4.17
N HIS A 80 -9.71 -4.05 -5.40
CA HIS A 80 -10.84 -3.76 -6.29
C HIS A 80 -10.77 -4.64 -7.55
N GLU A 81 -11.93 -4.97 -8.10
CA GLU A 81 -12.05 -5.69 -9.37
C GLU A 81 -12.88 -4.80 -10.31
N PRO A 82 -12.71 -4.90 -11.63
CA PRO A 82 -13.50 -4.13 -12.57
C PRO A 82 -14.97 -4.49 -12.41
N GLU A 83 -15.83 -3.47 -12.36
CA GLU A 83 -17.28 -3.63 -12.24
C GLU A 83 -17.99 -2.87 -13.37
N PHE A 84 -19.22 -3.25 -13.70
CA PHE A 84 -20.01 -2.57 -14.72
C PHE A 84 -21.40 -2.21 -14.16
N ASP A 85 -21.73 -0.92 -14.19
CA ASP A 85 -23.08 -0.45 -13.88
C ASP A 85 -23.96 -0.54 -15.14
N TYR A 86 -24.85 -1.53 -15.16
CA TYR A 86 -25.79 -1.76 -16.26
C TYR A 86 -26.86 -0.67 -16.41
N LEU A 87 -27.23 0.01 -15.33
CA LEU A 87 -28.26 1.07 -15.38
C LEU A 87 -27.68 2.35 -15.96
N LYS A 88 -26.42 2.65 -15.65
CA LYS A 88 -25.72 3.83 -16.17
C LYS A 88 -24.87 3.55 -17.40
N SER A 89 -24.74 2.29 -17.79
CA SER A 89 -23.80 1.85 -18.84
C SER A 89 -22.39 2.41 -18.59
N LEU A 90 -21.94 2.31 -17.34
CA LEU A 90 -20.67 2.88 -16.88
C LEU A 90 -19.73 1.76 -16.44
N GLU A 91 -18.51 1.79 -16.96
CA GLU A 91 -17.41 0.95 -16.47
C GLU A 91 -16.84 1.57 -15.19
N ILE A 92 -16.75 0.75 -14.15
CA ILE A 92 -16.13 1.09 -12.87
C ILE A 92 -14.73 0.47 -12.92
N GLU A 93 -13.74 1.32 -13.13
CA GLU A 93 -12.32 0.92 -13.10
C GLU A 93 -11.97 0.27 -11.76
N GLU A 94 -11.01 -0.65 -11.70
CA GLU A 94 -10.49 -1.19 -10.44
C GLU A 94 -9.42 -0.28 -9.77
N LYS A 95 -9.08 0.85 -10.37
CA LYS A 95 -7.98 1.72 -9.94
C LYS A 95 -8.12 2.20 -8.50
N ILE A 96 -7.07 2.01 -7.69
CA ILE A 96 -7.03 2.58 -6.34
C ILE A 96 -6.66 4.06 -6.42
N ASN A 97 -7.55 4.93 -5.95
CA ASN A 97 -7.35 6.37 -5.95
C ASN A 97 -6.68 6.88 -4.67
N LYS A 98 -7.05 6.33 -3.51
CA LYS A 98 -6.42 6.66 -2.23
C LYS A 98 -6.32 5.43 -1.34
N ILE A 99 -5.23 5.36 -0.60
CA ILE A 99 -5.09 4.52 0.59
C ILE A 99 -5.16 5.46 1.81
N ARG A 100 -5.57 4.94 2.97
CA ARG A 100 -5.42 5.61 4.26
C ARG A 100 -5.23 4.58 5.37
N TRP A 101 -4.13 4.67 6.11
CA TRP A 101 -3.95 3.86 7.31
C TRP A 101 -4.87 4.35 8.44
N LEU A 102 -5.51 3.41 9.12
CA LEU A 102 -6.29 3.69 10.32
C LEU A 102 -5.37 3.64 11.55
N PRO A 103 -5.69 4.42 12.61
CA PRO A 103 -4.97 4.31 13.88
C PRO A 103 -5.02 2.87 14.42
N GLN A 104 -3.85 2.35 14.78
CA GLN A 104 -3.72 0.99 15.31
C GLN A 104 -4.44 0.89 16.66
N LYS A 105 -5.42 -0.03 16.77
CA LYS A 105 -6.15 -0.30 18.02
C LYS A 105 -5.72 -1.59 18.72
N ASN A 106 -5.12 -2.52 17.99
CA ASN A 106 -4.69 -3.83 18.48
C ASN A 106 -3.42 -4.27 17.76
N ALA A 107 -3.02 -5.53 17.91
CA ALA A 107 -1.87 -6.10 17.20
C ALA A 107 -2.10 -6.27 15.67
N ALA A 108 -3.15 -5.69 15.11
CA ALA A 108 -3.39 -5.67 13.67
C ALA A 108 -3.43 -4.24 13.15
N GLN A 109 -2.98 -4.10 11.91
CA GLN A 109 -3.02 -2.84 11.18
C GLN A 109 -4.22 -2.86 10.23
N PHE A 110 -4.81 -1.69 10.02
CA PHE A 110 -5.93 -1.54 9.09
C PHE A 110 -5.68 -0.37 8.16
N LEU A 111 -6.09 -0.53 6.91
CA LEU A 111 -6.11 0.55 5.94
C LEU A 111 -7.44 0.58 5.21
N LEU A 112 -7.81 1.75 4.71
CA LEU A 112 -8.88 1.96 3.77
C LEU A 112 -8.27 2.14 2.38
N SER A 113 -8.88 1.54 1.37
CA SER A 113 -8.60 1.84 -0.04
C SER A 113 -9.89 2.27 -0.73
N THR A 114 -9.81 3.28 -1.59
CA THR A 114 -10.96 3.81 -2.33
C THR A 114 -10.68 3.88 -3.82
N ASN A 115 -11.72 3.64 -4.62
CA ASN A 115 -11.59 3.55 -6.07
C ASN A 115 -12.34 4.66 -6.84
N VAL A 116 -13.46 5.24 -6.37
CA VAL A 116 -14.13 6.34 -7.11
C VAL A 116 -14.73 7.41 -6.20
N TYR A 117 -14.61 8.68 -6.60
CA TYR A 117 -15.44 9.83 -6.17
C TYR A 117 -16.18 10.34 -7.41
N THR A 118 -17.51 10.17 -7.44
CA THR A 118 -18.35 10.89 -8.38
C THR A 118 -19.17 11.88 -7.57
N TRP A 119 -18.99 13.16 -7.88
CA TRP A 119 -19.54 14.31 -7.16
C TRP A 119 -21.06 14.46 -7.30
N ASP A 120 -21.70 13.64 -8.14
CA ASP A 120 -23.14 13.60 -8.33
C ASP A 120 -23.80 12.64 -7.32
N ALA A 121 -23.86 13.10 -6.06
CA ALA A 121 -24.79 12.81 -4.95
C ALA A 121 -25.41 11.39 -4.72
N TYR A 122 -25.10 10.34 -5.47
CA TYR A 122 -25.77 9.03 -5.35
C TYR A 122 -24.88 7.84 -5.70
N HIS A 123 -23.55 7.96 -5.67
CA HIS A 123 -22.66 6.84 -5.95
C HIS A 123 -21.76 6.47 -4.78
N SER A 124 -21.83 5.18 -4.42
CA SER A 124 -21.13 4.53 -3.33
C SER A 124 -19.62 4.67 -3.54
N MET A 125 -18.94 5.33 -2.61
CA MET A 125 -17.50 5.12 -2.47
C MET A 125 -17.30 3.67 -2.05
N ALA A 126 -16.75 2.83 -2.94
CA ALA A 126 -16.22 1.54 -2.51
C ALA A 126 -15.00 1.81 -1.63
N ALA A 127 -15.22 1.86 -0.31
CA ALA A 127 -14.18 1.93 0.68
C ALA A 127 -13.98 0.53 1.26
N LYS A 128 -12.85 -0.10 0.96
CA LYS A 128 -12.54 -1.43 1.49
C LYS A 128 -11.56 -1.30 2.65
N GLN A 129 -11.98 -1.79 3.81
CA GLN A 129 -11.12 -1.94 4.97
C GLN A 129 -10.34 -3.25 4.86
N CYS A 130 -9.02 -3.15 4.80
CA CYS A 130 -8.15 -4.31 4.67
C CYS A 130 -7.48 -4.60 6.00
N HIS A 131 -7.50 -5.87 6.40
CA HIS A 131 -6.85 -6.33 7.62
C HIS A 131 -5.42 -6.80 7.31
N VAL A 132 -4.45 -6.16 7.94
CA VAL A 132 -3.03 -6.47 7.80
C VAL A 132 -2.59 -7.06 9.13
N ARG A 133 -2.56 -8.39 9.22
CA ARG A 133 -2.01 -9.08 10.39
C ARG A 133 -0.54 -8.69 10.46
N THR A 134 -0.07 -8.07 11.54
CA THR A 134 1.37 -7.94 11.76
C THR A 134 1.92 -9.23 12.38
N ARG A 135 3.18 -9.56 12.11
CA ARG A 135 3.83 -10.75 12.68
C ARG A 135 3.91 -10.58 14.21
N ASP A 136 3.40 -11.55 14.96
CA ASP A 136 3.72 -11.69 16.38
C ASP A 136 5.24 -11.93 16.48
N PRO A 137 6.01 -11.08 17.19
CA PRO A 137 7.45 -11.25 17.37
C PRO A 137 7.82 -12.64 17.93
N ASN A 138 6.89 -13.31 18.61
CA ASN A 138 7.09 -14.59 19.26
C ASN A 138 6.71 -15.82 18.40
N GLN A 139 6.16 -15.65 17.19
CA GLN A 139 5.78 -16.79 16.33
C GLN A 139 6.66 -16.95 15.08
N ARG A 140 7.65 -17.83 15.18
CA ARG A 140 8.46 -18.36 14.07
C ARG A 140 7.76 -19.56 13.43
N THR A 141 6.79 -19.34 12.54
CA THR A 141 6.34 -20.40 11.62
C THR A 141 6.31 -19.92 10.17
N PRO A 142 6.82 -20.72 9.21
CA PRO A 142 6.72 -20.45 7.78
C PRO A 142 5.40 -21.04 7.28
N GLY A 143 4.33 -20.26 7.36
CA GLY A 143 3.07 -20.55 6.70
C GLY A 143 2.79 -19.44 5.70
N ARG A 144 2.43 -19.81 4.46
CA ARG A 144 1.95 -18.91 3.39
C ARG A 144 0.85 -18.00 3.97
N ARG A 145 1.05 -16.68 3.97
CA ARG A 145 0.19 -15.71 4.66
C ARG A 145 -0.62 -14.93 3.64
N GLU A 146 -1.92 -15.22 3.56
CA GLU A 146 -2.89 -14.41 2.81
C GLU A 146 -3.51 -13.36 3.73
N ALA A 147 -3.67 -12.13 3.22
CA ALA A 147 -4.51 -11.12 3.86
C ALA A 147 -5.99 -11.53 3.66
N GLU A 148 -6.73 -11.64 4.76
CA GLU A 148 -8.15 -12.02 4.72
C GLU A 148 -9.02 -10.76 4.55
N ARG A 149 -9.88 -10.76 3.52
CA ARG A 149 -10.83 -9.66 3.23
C ARG A 149 -11.83 -9.54 4.38
N ALA A 150 -11.98 -8.34 4.94
CA ALA A 150 -13.17 -7.97 5.69
C ALA A 150 -14.04 -7.10 4.77
N ASN A 151 -15.04 -7.71 4.11
CA ASN A 151 -16.01 -6.96 3.33
C ASN A 151 -16.91 -6.18 4.30
N LEU A 152 -16.75 -4.86 4.36
CA LEU A 152 -17.80 -3.99 4.86
C LEU A 152 -18.68 -3.61 3.66
N THR A 153 -19.87 -4.19 3.61
CA THR A 153 -20.95 -3.74 2.71
C THR A 153 -21.20 -2.25 2.96
N ALA A 154 -21.20 -1.47 1.88
CA ALA A 154 -21.59 -0.06 1.93
C ALA A 154 -22.93 0.07 2.66
N ALA A 155 -22.96 0.91 3.70
CA ALA A 155 -24.22 1.29 4.34
C ALA A 155 -25.11 2.01 3.31
N PRO A 156 -26.44 1.82 3.38
CA PRO A 156 -27.41 2.38 2.43
C PRO A 156 -27.41 3.91 2.40
#